data_AF-A0A520KN70-F1
#
_entry.id   AF-A0A520KN70-F1
#
_cell.length_a   1.000
_cell.length_b   1.000
_cell.length_c   1.000
_cell.angle_alpha   90.00
_cell.angle_beta   90.00
_cell.angle_gamma   90.00
#
_symmetry.space_group_name_H-M   'P 1'
#
loop_
_entity.id
_entity.type
_entity.pdbx_description
1 polymer ?
#
loop_
_entity_poly.entity_id
_entity_poly.type
_entity_poly.pdbx_seq_one_letter_code
_entity_poly.pdbx_strand_id
1 'polypeptide(L)'
;MFRYIEDAGEDWMMKEEARVMVYIQSGEKKFRQKDAELLRAIEKHGSINKATEKLGRSYSHQQKRIDELEMAFGKLIERQRGGRHGGGSKLTKRARGLIKTLENKLADLSATAGTEITQIKGKVKSIDSDLVDVETAIGSLKVTREGWMQEDQETRILIRADTITLQELGEKTLSSARNHVEGAVERVKHHEDKAEVTVYLQKNNETLKATLTRDSVNKLDIKPGKKLYATFKATATKAIPIKQID
;
A
#
# COMPACT_ATOMS: atom_id res chain seq x y z
N MET A 1 -18.27 -53.71 13.83
CA MET A 1 -18.33 -53.51 12.36
C MET A 1 -17.91 -52.09 12.09
N PHE A 2 -16.78 -51.93 11.41
CA PHE A 2 -16.11 -50.66 11.12
C PHE A 2 -16.99 -49.68 10.34
N ARG A 3 -16.88 -48.37 10.65
CA ARG A 3 -16.34 -47.39 9.69
C ARG A 3 -15.88 -46.10 10.38
N TYR A 4 -14.56 -45.92 10.36
CA TYR A 4 -13.84 -44.65 10.46
C TYR A 4 -14.27 -43.69 9.33
N ILE A 5 -14.44 -42.41 9.65
CA ILE A 5 -13.88 -41.29 8.86
C ILE A 5 -13.28 -40.30 9.87
N GLU A 6 -11.98 -40.12 9.72
CA GLU A 6 -11.07 -39.18 10.39
C GLU A 6 -11.21 -37.74 9.86
N ASP A 7 -10.85 -36.83 10.76
CA ASP A 7 -9.91 -35.73 10.59
C ASP A 7 -10.29 -34.34 10.05
N ALA A 8 -9.56 -33.42 10.71
CA ALA A 8 -9.21 -32.04 10.42
C ALA A 8 -10.36 -31.04 10.62
N GLY A 9 -10.41 -30.28 11.71
CA GLY A 9 -9.30 -29.45 12.18
C GLY A 9 -9.33 -28.11 11.47
N GLU A 10 -10.45 -27.38 11.58
CA GLU A 10 -10.47 -25.97 11.20
C GLU A 10 -10.05 -25.14 12.39
N ASP A 11 -8.74 -24.93 12.41
CA ASP A 11 -8.02 -23.95 13.19
C ASP A 11 -8.58 -22.56 12.83
N TRP A 12 -9.42 -22.00 13.69
CA TRP A 12 -9.92 -20.63 13.61
C TRP A 12 -8.79 -19.68 14.02
N MET A 13 -7.72 -19.67 13.21
CA MET A 13 -6.77 -18.59 13.22
C MET A 13 -7.53 -17.31 12.87
N MET A 14 -7.74 -16.47 13.88
CA MET A 14 -8.09 -15.07 13.71
C MET A 14 -7.09 -14.46 12.72
N LYS A 15 -7.46 -14.32 11.46
CA LYS A 15 -6.65 -13.61 10.47
C LYS A 15 -6.60 -12.16 10.93
N GLU A 16 -5.50 -11.78 11.55
CA GLU A 16 -5.21 -10.39 11.85
C GLU A 16 -5.05 -9.64 10.52
N GLU A 17 -6.07 -8.87 10.13
CA GLU A 17 -6.01 -8.02 8.94
C GLU A 17 -5.45 -6.65 9.31
N ALA A 18 -4.32 -6.30 8.71
CA ALA A 18 -3.77 -4.96 8.81
C ALA A 18 -4.74 -3.94 8.22
N ARG A 19 -5.07 -2.88 8.98
CA ARG A 19 -5.93 -1.78 8.52
C ARG A 19 -5.13 -0.48 8.42
N VAL A 20 -5.18 0.16 7.26
CA VAL A 20 -4.57 1.48 7.04
C VAL A 20 -5.63 2.57 7.21
N MET A 21 -5.37 3.52 8.11
CA MET A 21 -6.20 4.71 8.29
C MET A 21 -5.49 5.94 7.73
N VAL A 22 -6.16 6.65 6.82
CA VAL A 22 -5.64 7.88 6.22
C VAL A 22 -6.42 9.09 6.73
N TYR A 23 -5.72 10.14 7.13
CA TYR A 23 -6.30 11.42 7.48
C TYR A 23 -5.33 12.57 7.14
N ILE A 24 -5.87 13.76 6.92
CA ILE A 24 -5.10 15.01 6.81
C ILE A 24 -5.16 15.71 8.17
N GLN A 25 -4.02 16.15 8.70
CA GLN A 25 -3.95 16.78 10.01
C GLN A 25 -3.58 18.26 9.92
N SER A 26 -4.23 19.09 10.73
CA SER A 26 -3.85 20.48 10.97
C SER A 26 -4.07 20.79 12.46
N GLY A 27 -2.98 21.11 13.16
CA GLY A 27 -2.96 21.11 14.63
C GLY A 27 -3.39 19.75 15.18
N GLU A 28 -4.36 19.75 16.09
CA GLU A 28 -4.93 18.52 16.67
C GLU A 28 -6.09 17.93 15.84
N LYS A 29 -6.61 18.68 14.87
CA LYS A 29 -7.78 18.25 14.09
C LYS A 29 -7.36 17.37 12.92
N LYS A 30 -8.11 16.28 12.74
CA LYS A 30 -7.93 15.31 11.67
C LYS A 30 -9.15 15.37 10.74
N PHE A 31 -8.91 15.62 9.46
CA PHE A 31 -9.87 15.47 8.38
C PHE A 31 -9.80 14.03 7.85
N ARG A 32 -10.89 13.27 7.99
CA ARG A 32 -10.98 11.82 7.74
C ARG A 32 -11.96 11.53 6.61
N GLN A 33 -12.04 10.26 6.20
CA GLN A 33 -12.96 9.81 5.14
C GLN A 33 -14.42 10.19 5.42
N LYS A 34 -14.89 10.04 6.68
CA LYS A 34 -16.24 10.47 7.09
C LYS A 34 -16.50 11.96 6.89
N ASP A 35 -15.48 12.81 7.01
CA ASP A 35 -15.59 14.26 6.78
C ASP A 35 -15.69 14.56 5.27
N ALA A 36 -14.89 13.87 4.45
CA ALA A 36 -15.00 13.95 2.99
C ALA A 36 -16.38 13.51 2.48
N GLU A 37 -16.92 12.40 3.01
CA GLU A 37 -18.27 11.92 2.72
C GLU A 37 -19.34 12.97 3.05
N LEU A 38 -19.22 13.63 4.21
CA LEU A 38 -20.14 14.70 4.60
C LEU A 38 -20.08 15.86 3.60
N LEU A 39 -18.88 16.34 3.26
CA LEU A 39 -18.72 17.45 2.32
C LEU A 39 -19.21 17.11 0.91
N ARG A 40 -18.97 15.88 0.43
CA ARG A 40 -19.52 15.37 -0.84
C ARG A 40 -21.05 15.36 -0.84
N ALA A 41 -21.67 14.89 0.25
CA ALA A 41 -23.12 14.91 0.39
C ALA A 41 -23.66 16.37 0.39
N ILE A 42 -22.96 17.30 1.01
CA ILE A 42 -23.30 18.73 0.98
C ILE A 42 -23.20 19.29 -0.44
N GLU A 43 -22.13 18.97 -1.17
CA GLU A 43 -21.98 19.38 -2.58
C GLU A 43 -23.12 18.82 -3.45
N LYS A 44 -23.47 17.55 -3.27
CA LYS A 44 -24.53 16.87 -4.02
C LYS A 44 -25.92 17.43 -3.73
N HIS A 45 -26.22 17.73 -2.47
CA HIS A 45 -27.57 18.11 -2.03
C HIS A 45 -27.75 19.62 -1.80
N GLY A 46 -26.68 20.41 -1.88
CA GLY A 46 -26.68 21.87 -1.73
C GLY A 46 -27.06 22.35 -0.33
N SER A 47 -27.11 21.47 0.68
CA SER A 47 -27.58 21.78 2.04
C SER A 47 -26.96 20.83 3.05
N ILE A 48 -26.49 21.39 4.17
CA ILE A 48 -26.00 20.61 5.32
C ILE A 48 -27.11 19.71 5.86
N ASN A 49 -28.33 20.22 6.03
CA ASN A 49 -29.44 19.44 6.58
C ASN A 49 -29.79 18.23 5.70
N LYS A 50 -29.99 18.45 4.40
CA LYS A 50 -30.26 17.35 3.44
C LYS A 50 -29.12 16.33 3.40
N ALA A 51 -27.87 16.79 3.46
CA ALA A 51 -26.71 15.90 3.49
C ALA A 51 -26.71 15.02 4.75
N THR A 52 -26.99 15.60 5.92
CA THR A 52 -27.02 14.86 7.18
C THR A 52 -28.17 13.86 7.24
N GLU A 53 -29.34 14.23 6.73
CA GLU A 53 -30.51 13.34 6.60
C GLU A 53 -30.17 12.14 5.71
N LYS A 54 -29.59 12.37 4.53
CA LYS A 54 -29.20 11.30 3.59
C LYS A 54 -28.10 10.40 4.11
N LEU A 55 -27.23 10.91 4.99
CA LEU A 55 -26.18 10.12 5.63
C LEU A 55 -26.64 9.43 6.92
N GLY A 56 -27.87 9.67 7.39
CA GLY A 56 -28.34 9.17 8.68
C GLY A 56 -27.54 9.72 9.87
N ARG A 57 -27.05 10.96 9.77
CA ARG A 57 -26.18 11.60 10.79
C ARG A 57 -26.91 12.76 11.46
N SER A 58 -26.64 12.99 12.74
CA SER A 58 -27.22 14.13 13.48
C SER A 58 -26.72 15.47 12.93
N TYR A 59 -27.66 16.34 12.57
CA TYR A 59 -27.37 17.69 12.06
C TYR A 59 -26.51 18.51 13.02
N SER A 60 -26.87 18.56 14.32
CA SER A 60 -26.15 19.38 15.31
C SER A 60 -24.70 18.92 15.47
N HIS A 61 -24.45 17.61 15.49
CA HIS A 61 -23.10 17.06 15.57
C HIS A 61 -22.29 17.34 14.30
N GLN A 62 -22.88 17.20 13.11
CA GLN A 62 -22.16 17.46 11.86
C GLN A 62 -21.91 18.95 11.64
N GLN A 63 -22.82 19.82 12.06
CA GLN A 63 -22.63 21.27 12.05
C GLN A 63 -21.46 21.67 12.96
N LYS A 64 -21.43 21.19 14.22
CA LYS A 64 -20.28 21.38 15.11
C LYS A 64 -18.97 20.83 14.51
N ARG A 65 -19.03 19.65 13.88
CA ARG A 65 -17.88 19.05 13.20
C ARG A 65 -17.36 19.92 12.06
N ILE A 66 -18.24 20.49 11.24
CA ILE A 66 -17.87 21.43 10.18
C ILE A 66 -17.17 22.65 10.78
N ASP A 67 -17.72 23.24 11.83
CA ASP A 67 -17.15 24.42 12.47
C ASP A 67 -15.73 24.12 13.01
N GLU A 68 -15.53 22.97 13.66
CA GLU A 68 -14.21 22.51 14.10
C GLU A 68 -13.22 22.31 12.94
N LEU A 69 -13.70 21.77 11.81
CA LEU A 69 -12.87 21.61 10.61
C LEU A 69 -12.55 22.95 9.97
N GLU A 70 -13.48 23.91 9.94
CA GLU A 70 -13.24 25.25 9.39
C GLU A 70 -12.27 26.06 10.26
N MET A 71 -12.28 25.86 11.58
CA MET A 71 -11.29 26.47 12.48
C MET A 71 -9.87 25.99 12.19
N ALA A 72 -9.67 24.68 11.98
CA ALA A 72 -8.33 24.12 11.76
C ALA A 72 -7.88 24.21 10.30
N PHE A 73 -8.78 23.92 9.38
CA PHE A 73 -8.50 23.82 7.97
C PHE A 73 -9.05 25.01 7.19
N GLY A 74 -9.41 26.14 7.79
CA GLY A 74 -9.97 27.30 7.07
C GLY A 74 -11.33 27.01 6.44
N LYS A 75 -11.97 28.03 5.86
CA LYS A 75 -13.35 27.95 5.34
C LYS A 75 -13.53 26.83 4.31
N LEU A 76 -14.47 25.93 4.57
CA LEU A 76 -14.79 24.75 3.76
C LEU A 76 -16.13 24.90 3.03
N ILE A 77 -17.06 25.69 3.58
CA ILE A 77 -18.40 25.88 3.03
C ILE A 77 -18.72 27.36 2.85
N GLU A 78 -19.17 27.71 1.65
CA GLU A 78 -19.84 28.98 1.38
C GLU A 78 -21.33 28.82 1.65
N ARG A 79 -21.82 29.56 2.64
CA ARG A 79 -23.24 29.65 2.97
C ARG A 79 -23.85 30.79 2.15
N GLN A 80 -24.86 30.49 1.35
CA GLN A 80 -25.71 31.51 0.76
C GLN A 80 -26.79 31.89 1.78
N ARG A 81 -26.91 33.18 2.11
CA ARG A 81 -28.00 33.69 2.95
C ARG A 81 -29.33 33.38 2.26
N GLY A 82 -30.21 32.67 2.97
CA GLY A 82 -31.51 32.25 2.43
C GLY A 82 -32.63 33.22 2.77
N GLY A 83 -33.46 33.54 1.77
CA GLY A 83 -34.84 33.98 1.95
C GLY A 83 -35.80 32.80 2.14
N ARG A 84 -37.08 32.97 1.76
CA ARG A 84 -38.24 32.10 2.05
C ARG A 84 -38.13 30.59 1.71
N HIS A 85 -37.09 30.14 1.00
CA HIS A 85 -36.85 28.74 0.62
C HIS A 85 -35.54 28.12 1.18
N GLY A 86 -34.87 28.80 2.11
CA GLY A 86 -33.70 28.27 2.82
C GLY A 86 -32.36 28.60 2.14
N GLY A 87 -31.32 28.74 2.97
CA GLY A 87 -29.95 29.05 2.51
C GLY A 87 -29.25 27.84 1.91
N GLY A 88 -28.48 28.05 0.84
CA GLY A 88 -27.68 27.02 0.18
C GLY A 88 -26.29 26.85 0.82
N SER A 89 -25.68 25.69 0.61
CA SER A 89 -24.30 25.38 1.01
C SER A 89 -23.52 24.90 -0.22
N LYS A 90 -22.38 25.53 -0.51
CA LYS A 90 -21.47 25.14 -1.58
C LYS A 90 -20.07 24.92 -1.02
N LEU A 91 -19.33 23.95 -1.54
CA LEU A 91 -17.95 23.73 -1.12
C LEU A 91 -17.03 24.83 -1.66
N THR A 92 -16.11 25.28 -0.82
CA THR A 92 -14.98 26.13 -1.24
C THR A 92 -13.99 25.32 -2.09
N LYS A 93 -13.09 26.02 -2.80
CA LYS A 93 -11.95 25.37 -3.48
C LYS A 93 -11.10 24.56 -2.50
N ARG A 94 -10.96 25.04 -1.27
CA ARG A 94 -10.17 24.41 -0.21
C ARG A 94 -10.76 23.08 0.25
N ALA A 95 -12.08 23.02 0.46
CA ALA A 95 -12.77 21.77 0.75
C ALA A 95 -12.56 20.71 -0.34
N ARG A 96 -12.72 21.08 -1.62
CA ARG A 96 -12.47 20.18 -2.75
C ARG A 96 -11.01 19.69 -2.78
N GLY A 97 -10.06 20.57 -2.46
CA GLY A 97 -8.63 20.24 -2.37
C GLY A 97 -8.32 19.22 -1.27
N LEU A 98 -8.94 19.33 -0.10
CA LEU A 98 -8.80 18.36 0.99
C LEU A 98 -9.38 17.00 0.63
N ILE A 99 -10.60 16.98 0.06
CA ILE A 99 -11.26 15.76 -0.41
C ILE A 99 -10.38 15.05 -1.43
N LYS A 100 -9.93 15.77 -2.47
CA LYS A 100 -9.07 15.21 -3.52
C LYS A 100 -7.76 14.66 -2.96
N THR A 101 -7.10 15.40 -2.07
CA THR A 101 -5.85 14.96 -1.44
C THR A 101 -6.07 13.67 -0.64
N LEU A 102 -7.15 13.60 0.14
CA LEU A 102 -7.46 12.43 0.96
C LEU A 102 -7.79 11.21 0.08
N GLU A 103 -8.66 11.36 -0.92
CA GLU A 103 -9.06 10.30 -1.85
C GLU A 103 -7.85 9.75 -2.60
N ASN A 104 -6.96 10.63 -3.10
CA ASN A 104 -5.73 10.22 -3.78
C ASN A 104 -4.80 9.42 -2.84
N LYS A 105 -4.62 9.88 -1.60
CA LYS A 105 -3.76 9.19 -0.63
C LYS A 105 -4.35 7.86 -0.18
N LEU A 106 -5.66 7.78 -0.05
CA LEU A 106 -6.34 6.52 0.25
C LEU A 106 -6.15 5.52 -0.89
N ALA A 107 -6.34 5.93 -2.15
CA ALA A 107 -6.14 5.05 -3.30
C ALA A 107 -4.71 4.50 -3.40
N ASP A 108 -3.70 5.36 -3.24
CA ASP A 108 -2.28 5.00 -3.25
C ASP A 108 -1.91 4.00 -2.15
N LEU A 109 -2.32 4.29 -0.90
CA LEU A 109 -1.98 3.46 0.25
C LEU A 109 -2.78 2.15 0.29
N SER A 110 -4.06 2.15 -0.11
CA SER A 110 -4.87 0.93 -0.18
C SER A 110 -4.34 -0.04 -1.23
N ALA A 111 -3.90 0.46 -2.39
CA ALA A 111 -3.26 -0.38 -3.40
C ALA A 111 -1.97 -1.01 -2.86
N THR A 112 -1.14 -0.23 -2.16
CA THR A 112 0.12 -0.70 -1.57
C THR A 112 -0.11 -1.72 -0.44
N ALA A 113 -1.10 -1.50 0.41
CA ALA A 113 -1.37 -2.35 1.58
C ALA A 113 -1.88 -3.75 1.22
N GLY A 114 -2.53 -3.90 0.06
CA GLY A 114 -3.01 -5.18 -0.44
C GLY A 114 -1.98 -6.00 -1.20
N THR A 115 -0.79 -5.45 -1.48
CA THR A 115 0.25 -6.16 -2.23
C THR A 115 1.00 -7.12 -1.33
N GLU A 116 1.19 -8.36 -1.79
CA GLU A 116 2.03 -9.33 -1.09
C GLU A 116 3.48 -8.83 -0.95
N ILE A 117 4.06 -9.03 0.23
CA ILE A 117 5.44 -8.64 0.54
C ILE A 117 6.27 -9.90 0.74
N THR A 118 7.37 -10.00 -0.01
CA THR A 118 8.42 -10.98 0.30
C THR A 118 9.37 -10.37 1.32
N GLN A 119 9.70 -11.13 2.37
CA GLN A 119 10.62 -10.71 3.41
C GLN A 119 11.90 -11.53 3.35
N ILE A 120 13.05 -10.85 3.31
CA ILE A 120 14.37 -11.50 3.33
C ILE A 120 15.16 -10.94 4.51
N LYS A 121 15.86 -11.78 5.25
CA LYS A 121 16.78 -11.33 6.30
C LYS A 121 18.15 -11.01 5.72
N GLY A 122 18.82 -10.03 6.31
CA GLY A 122 20.19 -9.69 5.96
C GLY A 122 20.90 -8.85 7.02
N LYS A 123 22.17 -8.55 6.76
CA LYS A 123 23.03 -7.76 7.63
C LYS A 123 23.54 -6.52 6.89
N VAL A 124 23.46 -5.35 7.52
CA VAL A 124 23.92 -4.10 6.90
C VAL A 124 25.43 -4.15 6.69
N LYS A 125 25.89 -3.93 5.46
CA LYS A 125 27.31 -3.85 5.09
C LYS A 125 27.84 -2.43 5.05
N SER A 126 27.06 -1.50 4.50
CA SER A 126 27.43 -0.10 4.40
C SER A 126 26.20 0.78 4.28
N ILE A 127 26.35 2.05 4.65
CA ILE A 127 25.28 3.04 4.66
C ILE A 127 25.71 4.26 3.85
N ASP A 128 24.89 4.64 2.86
CA ASP A 128 25.04 5.84 2.05
C ASP A 128 23.73 6.65 2.08
N SER A 129 23.67 7.61 3.00
CA SER A 129 22.49 8.45 3.23
C SER A 129 21.22 7.62 3.52
N ASP A 130 20.29 7.54 2.58
CA ASP A 130 19.04 6.77 2.68
C ASP A 130 19.15 5.37 2.07
N LEU A 131 20.24 5.07 1.37
CA LEU A 131 20.51 3.76 0.77
C LEU A 131 21.45 2.96 1.65
N VAL A 132 21.19 1.67 1.76
CA VAL A 132 22.03 0.72 2.49
C VAL A 132 22.31 -0.48 1.62
N ASP A 133 23.54 -0.97 1.67
CA ASP A 133 23.91 -2.26 1.10
C ASP A 133 23.74 -3.32 2.19
N VAL A 134 22.92 -4.33 1.91
CA VAL A 134 22.59 -5.39 2.85
C VAL A 134 23.04 -6.71 2.26
N GLU A 135 23.88 -7.44 2.99
CA GLU A 135 24.22 -8.81 2.63
C GLU A 135 23.07 -9.74 3.00
N THR A 136 22.62 -10.53 2.04
CA THR A 136 21.50 -11.46 2.21
C THR A 136 21.85 -12.82 1.63
N ALA A 137 21.03 -13.82 1.92
CA ALA A 137 21.16 -15.14 1.32
C ALA A 137 20.94 -15.15 -0.22
N ILE A 138 20.38 -14.07 -0.79
CA ILE A 138 20.18 -13.92 -2.24
C ILE A 138 21.26 -13.01 -2.88
N GLY A 139 22.31 -12.70 -2.12
CA GLY A 139 23.39 -11.78 -2.49
C GLY A 139 23.25 -10.40 -1.86
N SER A 140 24.14 -9.49 -2.25
CA SER A 140 24.10 -8.10 -1.78
C SER A 140 22.96 -7.34 -2.45
N LEU A 141 22.09 -6.73 -1.64
CA LEU A 141 20.98 -5.90 -2.09
C LEU A 141 21.19 -4.45 -1.70
N LYS A 142 20.96 -3.53 -2.64
CA LYS A 142 20.91 -2.10 -2.36
C LYS A 142 19.46 -1.69 -2.13
N VAL A 143 19.15 -1.13 -0.97
CA VAL A 143 17.77 -0.89 -0.52
C VAL A 143 17.66 0.43 0.24
N THR A 144 16.46 1.00 0.34
CA THR A 144 16.24 2.21 1.15
C THR A 144 16.01 1.83 2.61
N ARG A 145 16.74 2.45 3.55
CA ARG A 145 16.53 2.22 4.98
C ARG A 145 15.27 2.93 5.49
N GLU A 146 14.57 2.28 6.40
CA GLU A 146 13.46 2.87 7.15
C GLU A 146 13.88 2.98 8.62
N GLY A 147 14.12 4.21 9.07
CA GLY A 147 14.65 4.49 10.41
C GLY A 147 16.18 4.48 10.49
N TRP A 148 16.67 4.53 11.73
CA TRP A 148 18.11 4.51 12.00
C TRP A 148 18.68 3.10 11.84
N MET A 149 19.88 3.02 11.27
CA MET A 149 20.64 1.78 11.08
C MET A 149 22.13 2.02 11.32
N GLN A 150 22.84 0.95 11.65
CA GLN A 150 24.30 0.90 11.70
C GLN A 150 24.83 -0.32 10.92
N GLU A 151 26.12 -0.29 10.59
CA GLU A 151 26.80 -1.45 10.01
C GLU A 151 26.71 -2.66 10.95
N ASP A 152 26.73 -3.86 10.36
CA ASP A 152 26.56 -5.12 11.05
C ASP A 152 25.20 -5.35 11.74
N GLN A 153 24.25 -4.43 11.58
CA GLN A 153 22.92 -4.62 12.15
C GLN A 153 22.09 -5.63 11.34
N GLU A 154 21.36 -6.50 12.04
CA GLU A 154 20.37 -7.37 11.41
C GLU A 154 19.12 -6.59 10.97
N THR A 155 18.66 -6.88 9.76
CA THR A 155 17.56 -6.16 9.12
C THR A 155 16.66 -7.11 8.31
N ARG A 156 15.40 -6.70 8.12
CA ARG A 156 14.46 -7.34 7.21
C ARG A 156 14.31 -6.46 5.98
N ILE A 157 14.55 -7.03 4.82
CA ILE A 157 14.24 -6.43 3.54
C ILE A 157 12.81 -6.80 3.17
N LEU A 158 11.98 -5.79 2.89
CA LEU A 158 10.63 -5.92 2.37
C LEU A 158 10.63 -5.58 0.89
N ILE A 159 10.26 -6.56 0.06
CA ILE A 159 10.13 -6.42 -1.40
C ILE A 159 8.67 -6.64 -1.75
N ARG A 160 8.01 -5.61 -2.31
CA ARG A 160 6.61 -5.73 -2.73
C ARG A 160 6.51 -6.41 -4.08
N ALA A 161 5.55 -7.33 -4.23
CA ALA A 161 5.39 -8.11 -5.44
C ALA A 161 5.14 -7.25 -6.70
N ASP A 162 4.45 -6.12 -6.56
CA ASP A 162 4.16 -5.18 -7.66
C ASP A 162 5.36 -4.32 -8.08
N THR A 163 6.46 -4.34 -7.33
CA THR A 163 7.71 -3.62 -7.65
C THR A 163 8.75 -4.46 -8.37
N ILE A 164 8.49 -5.77 -8.49
CA ILE A 164 9.39 -6.72 -9.13
C ILE A 164 9.04 -6.81 -10.61
N THR A 165 10.04 -6.61 -11.46
CA THR A 165 9.97 -6.91 -12.89
C THR A 165 10.74 -8.18 -13.21
N LEU A 166 10.25 -8.95 -14.18
CA LEU A 166 10.92 -10.17 -14.64
C LEU A 166 11.53 -9.91 -16.03
N GLN A 167 12.76 -10.37 -16.23
CA GLN A 167 13.53 -10.16 -17.44
C GLN A 167 14.18 -11.48 -17.87
N GLU A 168 14.29 -11.73 -19.17
CA GLU A 168 14.98 -12.92 -19.67
C GLU A 168 16.47 -12.92 -19.30
N LEU A 169 17.07 -14.11 -19.25
CA LEU A 169 18.52 -14.22 -19.11
C LEU A 169 19.20 -13.74 -20.39
N GLY A 170 20.14 -12.81 -20.24
CA GLY A 170 20.88 -12.19 -21.33
C GLY A 170 21.90 -11.21 -20.77
N GLU A 171 22.43 -10.31 -21.60
CA GLU A 171 23.26 -9.21 -21.08
C GLU A 171 22.45 -8.43 -20.05
N LYS A 172 23.09 -8.09 -18.91
CA LYS A 172 22.52 -7.16 -17.95
C LYS A 172 22.26 -5.85 -18.68
N THR A 173 21.03 -5.63 -19.13
CA THR A 173 20.60 -4.30 -19.55
C THR A 173 20.94 -3.36 -18.42
N LEU A 174 21.59 -2.24 -18.73
CA LEU A 174 21.87 -1.14 -17.81
C LEU A 174 20.54 -0.53 -17.33
N SER A 175 19.80 -1.28 -16.53
CA SER A 175 18.52 -0.87 -16.00
C SER A 175 18.76 -0.06 -14.73
N SER A 176 17.87 0.89 -14.47
CA SER A 176 17.89 1.67 -13.23
C SER A 176 17.58 0.83 -11.98
N ALA A 177 17.14 -0.43 -12.15
CA ALA A 177 16.97 -1.36 -11.05
C ALA A 177 18.35 -1.79 -10.55
N ARG A 178 18.69 -1.47 -9.31
CA ARG A 178 20.00 -1.83 -8.73
C ARG A 178 20.08 -3.29 -8.34
N ASN A 179 18.94 -3.93 -8.06
CA ASN A 179 18.89 -5.31 -7.62
C ASN A 179 18.51 -6.21 -8.80
N HIS A 180 19.35 -7.21 -9.06
CA HIS A 180 19.15 -8.24 -10.08
C HIS A 180 19.45 -9.59 -9.45
N VAL A 181 18.44 -10.45 -9.38
CA VAL A 181 18.52 -11.74 -8.71
C VAL A 181 18.11 -12.81 -9.71
N GLU A 182 18.99 -13.78 -9.93
CA GLU A 182 18.70 -14.91 -10.81
C GLU A 182 17.76 -15.90 -10.11
N GLY A 183 16.78 -16.40 -10.85
CA GLY A 183 15.86 -17.41 -10.35
C GLY A 183 15.19 -18.19 -11.48
N ALA A 184 14.34 -19.14 -11.09
CA ALA A 184 13.50 -19.89 -12.00
C ALA A 184 12.03 -19.74 -11.60
N VAL A 185 11.14 -19.65 -12.58
CA VAL A 185 9.70 -19.64 -12.33
C VAL A 185 9.32 -20.98 -11.70
N GLU A 186 8.75 -20.94 -10.50
CA GLU A 186 8.19 -22.11 -9.84
C GLU A 186 6.71 -22.28 -10.23
N ARG A 187 5.95 -21.19 -10.18
CA ARG A 187 4.51 -21.20 -10.42
C ARG A 187 4.03 -19.89 -11.04
N VAL A 188 3.00 -20.00 -11.87
CA VAL A 188 2.24 -18.87 -12.41
C VAL A 188 0.77 -19.07 -12.06
N LYS A 189 0.16 -18.11 -11.39
CA LYS A 189 -1.27 -18.09 -11.09
C LYS A 189 -1.93 -16.92 -11.82
N HIS A 190 -2.87 -17.24 -12.69
CA HIS A 190 -3.56 -16.23 -13.50
C HIS A 190 -4.80 -15.69 -12.79
N HIS A 191 -5.01 -14.39 -12.93
CA HIS A 191 -6.20 -13.64 -12.55
C HIS A 191 -6.76 -12.93 -13.80
N GLU A 192 -7.87 -12.20 -13.66
CA GLU A 192 -8.56 -11.53 -14.77
C GLU A 192 -7.61 -10.66 -15.60
N ASP A 193 -6.92 -9.72 -14.94
CA ASP A 193 -5.99 -8.77 -15.61
C ASP A 193 -4.51 -8.93 -15.22
N LYS A 194 -4.24 -9.78 -14.21
CA LYS A 194 -2.92 -9.91 -13.59
C LYS A 194 -2.50 -11.38 -13.51
N ALA A 195 -1.23 -11.60 -13.22
CA ALA A 195 -0.69 -12.89 -12.86
C ALA A 195 0.27 -12.74 -11.68
N GLU A 196 0.18 -13.69 -10.75
CA GLU A 196 1.15 -13.86 -9.67
C GLU A 196 2.17 -14.90 -10.13
N VAL A 197 3.44 -14.50 -10.16
CA VAL A 197 4.56 -15.37 -10.55
C VAL A 197 5.42 -15.61 -9.31
N THR A 198 5.54 -16.87 -8.92
CA THR A 198 6.47 -17.29 -7.86
C THR A 198 7.80 -17.67 -8.51
N VAL A 199 8.88 -17.00 -8.11
CA VAL A 199 10.24 -17.21 -8.61
C VAL A 199 11.07 -17.83 -7.50
N TYR A 200 11.55 -19.04 -7.73
CA TYR A 200 12.45 -19.73 -6.84
C TYR A 200 13.88 -19.24 -7.02
N LEU A 201 14.50 -18.82 -5.92
CA LEU A 201 15.87 -18.32 -5.90
C LEU A 201 16.82 -19.48 -5.55
N GLN A 202 17.48 -20.02 -6.57
CA GLN A 202 18.24 -21.27 -6.47
C GLN A 202 19.37 -21.26 -5.43
N LYS A 203 19.85 -20.08 -5.00
CA LYS A 203 20.95 -19.96 -4.05
C LYS A 203 20.59 -20.31 -2.60
N ASN A 204 19.31 -20.35 -2.22
CA ASN A 204 18.96 -20.41 -0.80
C ASN A 204 17.56 -20.92 -0.43
N ASN A 205 16.83 -21.55 -1.36
CA ASN A 205 15.48 -22.07 -1.09
C ASN A 205 14.45 -20.98 -0.67
N GLU A 206 14.69 -19.73 -1.07
CA GLU A 206 13.73 -18.64 -0.92
C GLU A 206 12.90 -18.45 -2.19
N THR A 207 11.72 -17.87 -2.04
CA THR A 207 10.85 -17.51 -3.19
C THR A 207 10.58 -16.02 -3.20
N LEU A 208 10.66 -15.39 -4.37
CA LEU A 208 10.10 -14.06 -4.62
C LEU A 208 8.74 -14.21 -5.28
N LYS A 209 7.78 -13.41 -4.86
CA LYS A 209 6.49 -13.28 -5.55
C LYS A 209 6.47 -11.99 -6.34
N ALA A 210 6.14 -12.07 -7.61
CA ALA A 210 5.99 -10.91 -8.51
C ALA A 210 4.57 -10.84 -9.05
N THR A 211 3.99 -9.64 -9.09
CA THR A 211 2.69 -9.40 -9.73
C THR A 211 2.91 -8.71 -11.05
N LEU A 212 2.49 -9.34 -12.16
CA LEU A 212 2.64 -8.83 -13.52
C LEU A 212 1.29 -8.72 -14.22
N THR A 213 1.23 -7.94 -15.29
CA THR A 213 0.08 -8.00 -16.21
C THR A 213 0.10 -9.30 -16.99
N ARG A 214 -1.07 -9.79 -17.38
CA ARG A 214 -1.18 -10.99 -18.22
C ARG A 214 -0.42 -10.84 -19.55
N ASP A 215 -0.45 -9.65 -20.14
CA ASP A 215 0.30 -9.32 -21.34
C ASP A 215 1.82 -9.48 -21.15
N SER A 216 2.35 -9.12 -19.98
CA SER A 216 3.78 -9.26 -19.69
C SER A 216 4.18 -10.73 -19.58
N VAL A 217 3.35 -11.56 -18.93
CA VAL A 217 3.55 -13.01 -18.83
C VAL A 217 3.58 -13.66 -20.21
N ASN A 218 2.64 -13.28 -21.08
CA ASN A 218 2.55 -13.80 -22.44
C ASN A 218 3.75 -13.35 -23.30
N LYS A 219 4.09 -12.05 -23.28
CA LYS A 219 5.21 -11.50 -24.07
C LYS A 219 6.55 -12.09 -23.68
N LEU A 220 6.73 -12.38 -22.41
CA LEU A 220 7.97 -12.97 -21.87
C LEU A 220 7.91 -14.51 -21.80
N ASP A 221 6.90 -15.17 -22.38
CA ASP A 221 6.73 -16.65 -22.35
C ASP A 221 7.03 -17.24 -20.95
N ILE A 222 6.48 -16.61 -19.90
CA ILE A 222 6.73 -16.99 -18.52
C ILE A 222 5.95 -18.25 -18.20
N LYS A 223 6.69 -19.33 -17.89
CA LYS A 223 6.16 -20.65 -17.55
C LYS A 223 7.06 -21.31 -16.50
N PRO A 224 6.52 -22.25 -15.69
CA PRO A 224 7.32 -23.01 -14.73
C PRO A 224 8.60 -23.58 -15.35
N GLY A 225 9.70 -23.49 -14.62
CA GLY A 225 11.04 -23.88 -15.05
C GLY A 225 11.82 -22.83 -15.84
N LYS A 226 11.18 -21.77 -16.36
CA LYS A 226 11.89 -20.72 -17.10
C LYS A 226 12.84 -19.96 -16.17
N LYS A 227 14.12 -19.91 -16.54
CA LYS A 227 15.13 -19.10 -15.83
C LYS A 227 15.05 -17.65 -16.28
N LEU A 228 15.19 -16.74 -15.33
CA LEU A 228 15.04 -15.30 -15.54
C LEU A 228 15.76 -14.49 -14.45
N TYR A 229 15.84 -13.18 -14.66
CA TYR A 229 16.18 -12.22 -13.61
C TYR A 229 14.91 -11.61 -13.01
N ALA A 230 14.80 -11.67 -11.69
CA ALA A 230 13.93 -10.79 -10.93
C ALA A 230 14.68 -9.49 -10.62
N THR A 231 14.12 -8.36 -11.04
CA THR A 231 14.74 -7.04 -10.91
C THR A 231 13.83 -6.09 -10.17
N PHE A 232 14.41 -5.27 -9.29
CA PHE A 232 13.66 -4.30 -8.49
C PHE A 232 14.53 -3.12 -8.08
N LYS A 233 13.89 -1.95 -7.91
CA LYS A 233 14.61 -0.70 -7.57
C LYS A 233 14.94 -0.65 -6.08
N ALA A 234 16.12 -0.12 -5.77
CA ALA A 234 16.53 0.14 -4.40
C ALA A 234 15.52 1.01 -3.65
N THR A 235 14.99 2.05 -4.33
CA THR A 235 14.00 3.00 -3.78
C THR A 235 12.61 2.41 -3.57
N ALA A 236 12.32 1.27 -4.18
CA ALA A 236 11.06 0.55 -4.00
C ALA A 236 11.16 -0.58 -2.96
N THR A 237 12.35 -0.78 -2.40
CA THR A 237 12.68 -1.87 -1.47
C THR A 237 13.08 -1.28 -0.13
N LYS A 238 12.51 -1.79 0.95
CA LYS A 238 12.68 -1.21 2.29
C LYS A 238 13.46 -2.14 3.19
N ALA A 239 14.52 -1.65 3.83
CA ALA A 239 15.13 -2.32 4.95
C ALA A 239 14.52 -1.79 6.26
N ILE A 240 14.13 -2.69 7.15
CA ILE A 240 13.59 -2.38 8.48
C ILE A 240 14.44 -3.09 9.53
N PRO A 241 14.96 -2.36 10.55
CA PRO A 241 15.72 -2.98 11.64
C PRO A 241 14.95 -4.13 12.28
N ILE A 242 15.64 -5.24 12.56
CA ILE A 242 15.11 -6.24 13.47
C ILE A 242 15.34 -5.68 14.87
N LYS A 243 14.28 -5.22 15.53
CA LYS A 243 14.36 -4.97 16.97
C LYS A 243 14.47 -6.33 17.65
N GLN A 244 15.53 -6.55 18.42
CA GLN A 244 15.47 -7.55 19.48
C GLN A 244 14.33 -7.10 20.39
N ILE A 245 13.26 -7.89 20.40
CA ILE A 245 12.28 -7.79 21.46
C ILE A 245 12.94 -8.54 22.60
N ASP A 246 13.50 -7.80 23.56
CA ASP A 246 13.96 -8.33 24.84
C ASP A 246 12.74 -8.85 25.66
#